data_AF-X1KQY1-F1
#
_entry.id   AF-X1KQY1-F1
#
_cell.length_a   1.000
_cell.length_b   1.000
_cell.length_c   1.000
_cell.angle_alpha   90.00
_cell.angle_beta   90.00
_cell.angle_gamma   90.00
#
_symmetry.space_group_name_H-M   'P 1'
#
loop_
_entity.id
_entity.type
_entity.pdbx_description
1 polymer ?
#
loop_
_entity_poly.entity_id
_entity_poly.type
_entity_poly.pdbx_seq_one_letter_code
_entity_poly.pdbx_strand_id
1 'polypeptide(L)'
;SLRRMKETIGDIDFLITVKGSKKSALAKASANKIMDFFVSLPDIVKLWGKGPTKSSVRMRQGFDVDIRVIPAESTSLGFGAGIAGAIGGFMVALYGFNIIFILVGFFTIVSALLLLLIHEEIVSKNHIFPKLPYSF
;
A
#
# COMPACT_ATOMS: atom_id res chain seq x y z
N SER A 1 -18.37 -3.79 15.54
CA SER A 1 -19.51 -4.27 16.36
C SER A 1 -19.44 -5.79 16.60
N LEU A 2 -18.30 -6.29 17.08
CA LEU A 2 -18.05 -7.72 17.35
C LEU A 2 -18.18 -8.11 18.84
N ARG A 3 -18.86 -7.29 19.65
CA ARG A 3 -19.13 -7.57 21.08
C ARG A 3 -20.62 -7.85 21.37
N ARG A 4 -21.49 -7.94 20.35
CA ARG A 4 -22.95 -7.76 20.50
C ARG A 4 -23.87 -8.81 19.87
N MET A 5 -23.39 -10.01 19.50
CA MET A 5 -24.25 -11.10 18.98
C MET A 5 -25.36 -10.59 18.03
N LYS A 6 -24.98 -9.94 16.92
CA LYS A 6 -25.94 -9.54 15.89
C LYS A 6 -25.97 -10.62 14.80
N GLU A 7 -27.11 -11.27 14.64
CA GLU A 7 -27.41 -12.20 13.53
C GLU A 7 -27.44 -11.53 12.15
N THR A 8 -27.49 -10.19 12.11
CA THR A 8 -27.54 -9.42 10.87
C THR A 8 -26.13 -9.17 10.35
N ILE A 9 -25.84 -9.63 9.13
CA ILE A 9 -24.66 -9.24 8.35
C ILE A 9 -24.63 -7.71 8.33
N GLY A 10 -23.73 -7.10 9.10
CA GLY A 10 -23.74 -5.65 9.32
C GLY A 10 -23.31 -4.90 8.07
N ASP A 11 -22.21 -5.36 7.48
CA ASP A 11 -21.50 -4.71 6.37
C ASP A 11 -21.01 -5.80 5.40
N ILE A 12 -21.16 -5.58 4.09
CA ILE A 12 -20.66 -6.47 3.02
C ILE A 12 -19.51 -5.75 2.30
N ASP A 13 -18.30 -6.31 2.35
CA ASP A 13 -17.13 -5.78 1.67
C ASP A 13 -16.84 -6.53 0.37
N PHE A 14 -16.85 -5.82 -0.76
CA PHE A 14 -16.42 -6.32 -2.06
C PHE A 14 -15.03 -5.77 -2.42
N LEU A 15 -14.07 -6.68 -2.60
CA LEU A 15 -12.75 -6.36 -3.13
C LEU A 15 -12.66 -6.79 -4.59
N ILE A 16 -12.51 -5.83 -5.50
CA ILE A 16 -12.43 -6.08 -6.94
C ILE A 16 -11.02 -5.78 -7.43
N THR A 17 -10.42 -6.72 -8.14
CA THR A 17 -9.13 -6.53 -8.79
C THR A 17 -9.31 -6.29 -10.28
N VAL A 18 -8.64 -5.26 -10.80
CA VAL A 18 -8.61 -4.97 -12.25
C VAL A 18 -7.21 -5.30 -12.77
N LYS A 19 -7.14 -6.08 -13.85
CA LYS A 19 -5.88 -6.37 -14.55
C LYS A 19 -5.35 -5.08 -15.17
N GLY A 20 -4.13 -4.68 -14.78
CA GLY A 20 -3.46 -3.47 -15.26
C GLY A 20 -2.80 -2.69 -14.12
N SER A 21 -1.81 -1.86 -14.48
CA SER A 21 -1.08 -1.06 -13.51
C SER A 21 -1.92 0.10 -12.94
N LYS A 22 -1.60 0.52 -11.72
CA LYS A 22 -2.23 1.66 -11.02
C LYS A 22 -2.15 2.98 -11.81
N LYS A 23 -1.17 3.11 -12.70
CA LYS A 23 -0.98 4.25 -13.61
C LYS A 23 -1.70 4.11 -14.95
N SER A 24 -2.23 2.94 -15.28
CA SER A 24 -2.93 2.71 -16.55
C SER A 24 -4.25 3.48 -16.57
N ALA A 25 -4.43 4.33 -17.59
CA ALA A 25 -5.69 5.01 -17.85
C ALA A 25 -6.86 4.02 -18.00
N LEU A 26 -6.58 2.82 -18.53
CA LEU A 26 -7.55 1.73 -18.69
C LEU A 26 -8.06 1.19 -17.34
N ALA A 27 -7.16 1.07 -16.36
CA ALA A 27 -7.52 0.60 -15.01
C ALA A 27 -8.40 1.62 -14.28
N LYS A 28 -8.10 2.92 -14.41
CA LYS A 28 -8.93 4.00 -13.87
C LYS A 28 -10.30 4.09 -14.55
N ALA A 29 -10.36 3.98 -15.88
CA ALA A 29 -11.62 3.98 -16.62
C ALA A 29 -12.50 2.78 -16.23
N SER A 30 -11.91 1.60 -16.09
CA SER A 30 -12.61 0.39 -15.63
C SER A 30 -13.10 0.53 -14.19
N ALA A 31 -12.28 1.06 -13.28
CA ALA A 31 -12.67 1.33 -11.91
C ALA A 31 -13.85 2.32 -11.82
N ASN A 32 -13.80 3.41 -12.58
CA ASN A 32 -14.91 4.38 -12.65
C ASN A 32 -16.19 3.73 -13.17
N LYS A 33 -16.12 2.92 -14.24
CA LYS A 33 -17.28 2.20 -14.78
C LYS A 33 -17.91 1.24 -13.77
N ILE A 34 -17.07 0.53 -12.99
CA ILE A 34 -17.53 -0.34 -11.90
C ILE A 34 -18.22 0.48 -10.80
N MET A 35 -17.63 1.62 -10.40
CA MET A 35 -18.21 2.49 -9.37
C MET A 35 -19.53 3.12 -9.82
N ASP A 36 -19.60 3.59 -11.07
CA ASP A 36 -20.82 4.16 -11.66
C ASP A 36 -21.95 3.14 -11.70
N PHE A 37 -21.64 1.91 -12.13
CA PHE A 37 -22.61 0.81 -12.11
C PHE A 37 -23.04 0.48 -10.68
N PHE A 38 -22.09 0.38 -9.74
CA PHE A 38 -22.36 0.05 -8.35
C PHE A 38 -23.31 1.05 -7.69
N VAL A 39 -23.12 2.37 -7.89
CA VAL A 39 -24.01 3.38 -7.32
C VAL A 39 -25.36 3.50 -8.04
N SER A 40 -25.51 2.87 -9.21
CA SER A 40 -26.77 2.85 -9.98
C SER A 40 -27.71 1.71 -9.62
N LEU A 41 -27.35 0.84 -8.67
CA LEU A 41 -28.16 -0.30 -8.28
C LEU A 41 -29.51 0.15 -7.66
N PRO A 42 -30.64 -0.48 -8.05
CA PRO A 42 -31.99 -0.02 -7.68
C PRO A 42 -32.33 -0.16 -6.18
N ASP A 43 -31.57 -0.99 -5.45
CA ASP A 43 -31.81 -1.27 -4.03
C ASP A 43 -31.05 -0.33 -3.08
N ILE A 44 -30.36 0.69 -3.61
CA ILE A 44 -29.62 1.66 -2.81
C ILE A 44 -30.58 2.68 -2.20
N VAL A 45 -30.55 2.79 -0.87
CA VAL A 45 -31.35 3.76 -0.11
C VAL A 45 -30.54 4.99 0.26
N LYS A 46 -29.21 4.85 0.42
CA LYS A 46 -28.33 5.98 0.75
C LYS A 46 -26.94 5.77 0.18
N LEU A 47 -26.34 6.82 -0.36
CA LEU A 47 -24.92 6.86 -0.70
C LEU A 47 -24.16 7.49 0.48
N TRP A 48 -23.24 6.75 1.09
CA TRP A 48 -22.36 7.28 2.13
C TRP A 48 -21.19 8.06 1.54
N GLY A 49 -20.67 7.58 0.41
CA GLY A 49 -19.61 8.26 -0.33
C GLY A 49 -19.27 7.52 -1.61
N LYS A 50 -18.92 8.30 -2.64
CA LYS A 50 -18.41 7.79 -3.93
C LYS A 50 -17.02 8.34 -4.17
N GLY A 51 -16.06 7.44 -4.34
CA GLY A 51 -14.69 7.77 -4.67
C GLY A 51 -14.19 6.94 -5.85
N PRO A 52 -13.04 7.30 -6.43
CA PRO A 52 -12.49 6.63 -7.61
C PRO A 52 -12.06 5.18 -7.36
N THR A 53 -11.80 4.80 -6.11
CA THR A 53 -11.33 3.45 -5.72
C THR A 53 -12.09 2.84 -4.55
N LYS A 54 -12.95 3.61 -3.89
CA LYS A 54 -13.83 3.14 -2.82
C LYS A 54 -15.17 3.85 -2.91
N SER A 55 -16.26 3.09 -2.84
CA SER A 55 -17.61 3.62 -2.64
C SER A 55 -18.35 2.83 -1.57
N SER A 56 -19.31 3.48 -0.90
CA SER A 56 -20.06 2.89 0.21
C SER A 56 -21.53 3.28 0.10
N VAL A 57 -22.42 2.30 0.18
CA VAL A 57 -23.87 2.47 0.01
C VAL A 57 -24.65 1.70 1.07
N ARG A 58 -25.82 2.23 1.45
CA ARG A 58 -26.81 1.56 2.30
C ARG A 58 -27.85 0.89 1.41
N MET A 59 -28.04 -0.41 1.56
CA MET A 59 -29.07 -1.16 0.83
C MET A 59 -30.41 -1.14 1.57
N ARG A 60 -31.50 -1.33 0.83
CA ARG A 60 -32.88 -1.36 1.36
C ARG A 60 -33.09 -2.43 2.43
N GLN A 61 -32.37 -3.53 2.30
CA GLN A 61 -32.37 -4.67 3.21
C GLN A 61 -31.69 -4.37 4.56
N GLY A 62 -31.14 -3.16 4.76
CA GLY A 62 -30.67 -2.72 6.07
C GLY A 62 -29.22 -3.12 6.41
N PHE A 63 -28.40 -3.36 5.41
CA PHE A 63 -26.95 -3.54 5.54
C PHE A 63 -26.20 -2.54 4.67
N ASP A 64 -24.94 -2.27 5.04
CA ASP A 64 -24.05 -1.42 4.27
C ASP A 64 -23.18 -2.27 3.32
N VAL A 65 -22.89 -1.74 2.14
CA VAL A 65 -22.05 -2.40 1.15
C VAL A 65 -20.91 -1.47 0.76
N ASP A 66 -19.69 -1.93 1.01
CA ASP A 66 -18.46 -1.24 0.69
C ASP A 66 -17.79 -1.93 -0.50
N ILE A 67 -17.51 -1.19 -1.57
CA ILE A 67 -16.74 -1.68 -2.71
C ILE A 67 -15.37 -1.02 -2.74
N ARG A 68 -14.32 -1.82 -2.97
CA ARG A 68 -12.95 -1.34 -3.15
C ARG A 68 -12.35 -1.94 -4.41
N VAL A 69 -11.89 -1.08 -5.32
CA VAL A 69 -11.21 -1.49 -6.54
C VAL A 69 -9.70 -1.27 -6.39
N ILE A 70 -8.93 -2.34 -6.56
CA ILE A 70 -7.47 -2.33 -6.42
C ILE A 70 -6.83 -2.84 -7.73
N PRO A 71 -5.74 -2.23 -8.23
CA PRO A 71 -4.96 -2.81 -9.32
C PRO A 71 -4.31 -4.12 -8.88
N ALA A 72 -4.30 -5.14 -9.74
CA ALA A 72 -3.74 -6.46 -9.41
C ALA A 72 -2.29 -6.41 -8.86
N GLU A 73 -1.50 -5.43 -9.29
CA GLU A 73 -0.13 -5.19 -8.81
C GLU A 73 -0.04 -4.85 -7.31
N SER A 74 -1.08 -4.34 -6.67
CA SER A 74 -1.01 -3.97 -5.24
C SER A 74 -1.21 -5.16 -4.30
N THR A 75 -1.72 -6.30 -4.79
CA THR A 75 -1.86 -7.54 -4.02
C THR A 75 -0.53 -8.29 -3.90
N SER A 76 0.41 -8.07 -4.81
CA SER A 76 1.72 -8.75 -4.81
C SER A 76 2.60 -8.35 -3.63
N LEU A 77 2.46 -7.13 -3.09
CA LEU A 77 3.24 -6.67 -1.94
C LEU A 77 2.87 -7.46 -0.66
N GLY A 78 1.58 -7.70 -0.45
CA GLY A 78 1.09 -8.49 0.70
C GLY A 78 1.47 -9.97 0.60
N PHE A 79 1.40 -10.53 -0.61
CA PHE A 79 1.86 -11.90 -0.86
C PHE A 79 3.37 -12.05 -0.71
N GLY A 80 4.15 -11.07 -1.19
CA GLY A 80 5.61 -11.01 -1.03
C GLY A 80 6.03 -10.88 0.43
N ALA A 81 5.36 -10.03 1.21
CA ALA A 81 5.59 -9.93 2.65
C ALA A 81 5.24 -11.23 3.39
N GLY A 82 4.16 -11.92 2.99
CA GLY A 82 3.78 -13.22 3.55
C GLY A 82 4.83 -14.30 3.30
N ILE A 83 5.31 -14.41 2.05
CA ILE A 83 6.37 -15.38 1.70
C ILE A 83 7.68 -15.06 2.41
N ALA A 84 8.11 -13.79 2.40
CA ALA A 84 9.33 -13.38 3.08
C ALA A 84 9.27 -13.63 4.60
N GLY A 85 8.12 -13.35 5.22
CA GLY A 85 7.87 -13.64 6.63
C GLY A 85 7.90 -15.14 6.94
N ALA A 86 7.31 -15.99 6.08
CA ALA A 86 7.34 -17.43 6.25
C ALA A 86 8.76 -18.00 6.12
N ILE A 87 9.52 -17.57 5.11
CA ILE A 87 10.91 -17.96 4.91
C ILE A 87 11.78 -17.49 6.09
N GLY A 88 11.64 -16.23 6.49
CA GLY A 88 12.36 -15.67 7.64
C GLY A 88 12.05 -16.43 8.93
N GLY A 89 10.76 -16.69 9.20
CA GLY A 89 10.32 -17.46 10.37
C GLY A 89 10.82 -18.91 10.37
N PHE A 90 10.80 -19.58 9.21
CA PHE A 90 11.35 -20.93 9.07
C PHE A 90 12.86 -20.96 9.31
N MET A 91 13.59 -19.97 8.79
CA MET A 91 15.03 -19.85 8.99
C MET A 91 15.39 -19.58 10.45
N VAL A 92 14.61 -18.73 11.16
CA VAL A 92 14.71 -18.56 12.61
C VAL A 92 14.48 -19.88 13.34
N ALA A 93 13.45 -20.64 12.95
CA ALA A 93 13.08 -21.87 13.65
C ALA A 93 14.16 -22.95 13.54
N LEU A 94 14.87 -23.04 12.41
CA LEU A 94 15.94 -24.02 12.20
C LEU A 94 17.28 -23.60 12.81
N TYR A 95 17.64 -22.32 12.72
CA TYR A 95 19.00 -21.84 12.97
C TYR A 95 19.11 -20.87 14.16
N GLY A 96 17.98 -20.47 14.74
CA GLY A 96 17.90 -19.47 15.80
C GLY A 96 18.10 -18.04 15.29
N PHE A 97 17.81 -17.06 16.15
CA PHE A 97 17.96 -15.64 15.81
C PHE A 97 19.42 -15.18 15.64
N ASN A 98 20.39 -15.95 16.14
CA ASN A 98 21.81 -15.57 16.13
C ASN A 98 22.35 -15.32 14.72
N ILE A 99 21.99 -16.18 13.75
CA ILE A 99 22.44 -16.02 12.36
C ILE A 99 21.88 -14.74 11.72
N ILE A 100 20.65 -14.35 12.05
CA ILE A 100 20.05 -13.12 11.56
C ILE A 100 20.80 -11.90 12.12
N PHE A 101 21.10 -11.90 13.41
CA PHE A 101 21.85 -10.80 14.02
C PHE A 101 23.28 -10.69 13.48
N ILE A 102 23.94 -11.82 13.22
CA ILE A 102 25.29 -11.83 12.62
C ILE A 102 25.25 -11.30 11.18
N LEU A 103 24.29 -11.75 10.37
CA LEU A 103 24.13 -11.28 8.99
C LEU A 103 23.78 -9.80 8.91
N VAL A 104 22.79 -9.35 9.68
CA VAL A 104 22.38 -7.94 9.72
C VAL A 104 23.53 -7.08 10.24
N GLY A 105 24.23 -7.52 11.30
CA GLY A 105 25.39 -6.82 11.85
C GLY A 105 26.51 -6.68 10.82
N PHE A 106 26.87 -7.76 10.14
CA PHE A 106 27.87 -7.74 9.07
C PHE A 106 27.48 -6.79 7.94
N PHE A 107 26.24 -6.87 7.45
CA PHE A 107 25.76 -6.02 6.36
C PHE A 107 25.73 -4.53 6.76
N THR A 108 25.39 -4.25 8.02
CA THR A 108 25.38 -2.88 8.56
C THR A 108 26.79 -2.31 8.63
N ILE A 109 27.76 -3.10 9.09
CA ILE A 109 29.18 -2.70 9.15
C ILE A 109 29.73 -2.45 7.73
N VAL A 110 29.46 -3.36 6.79
CA VAL A 110 29.87 -3.20 5.38
C VAL A 110 29.22 -1.96 4.76
N SER A 111 27.93 -1.73 5.01
CA SER A 111 27.23 -0.54 4.51
C SER A 111 27.82 0.75 5.08
N ALA A 112 28.16 0.79 6.37
CA ALA A 112 28.81 1.94 6.99
C ALA A 112 30.20 2.20 6.41
N LEU A 113 31.00 1.15 6.19
CA LEU A 113 32.31 1.23 5.54
C LEU A 113 32.20 1.72 4.09
N LEU A 114 31.21 1.25 3.34
CA LEU A 114 30.95 1.70 1.98
C LEU A 114 30.61 3.19 1.94
N LEU A 115 29.78 3.67 2.87
CA LEU A 115 29.46 5.09 3.00
C LEU A 115 30.69 5.94 3.32
N LEU A 116 31.61 5.42 4.13
CA LEU A 116 32.90 6.08 4.41
C LEU A 116 33.83 6.11 3.19
N LEU A 117 33.82 5.06 2.36
CA LEU A 117 34.60 5.01 1.11
C LEU A 117 34.10 6.00 0.05
N ILE A 118 32.79 6.26 0.03
CA ILE A 118 32.14 7.18 -0.92
C ILE A 118 32.07 8.62 -0.34
N HIS A 119 32.52 8.84 0.91
CA HIS A 119 32.46 10.15 1.58
C HIS A 119 33.10 11.28 0.75
N GLU A 120 34.24 11.02 0.11
CA GLU A 120 34.94 12.00 -0.72
C GLU A 120 34.18 12.37 -2.00
N GLU A 121 33.37 11.47 -2.55
CA GLU A 121 32.50 11.74 -3.70
C GLU A 121 31.25 12.54 -3.29
N ILE A 122 30.75 12.34 -2.07
CA ILE A 122 29.59 13.07 -1.52
C ILE A 122 29.97 14.50 -1.12
N VAL A 123 31.20 14.73 -0.65
CA VAL A 123 31.66 16.03 -0.15
C VAL A 123 32.19 16.96 -1.26
N SER A 124 32.37 16.47 -2.49
CA SER A 124 32.93 17.30 -3.56
C SER A 124 31.88 18.08 -4.36
N LYS A 125 32.09 19.41 -4.36
CA LYS A 125 31.44 20.51 -5.12
C LYS A 125 30.12 21.05 -4.58
N ASN A 126 30.23 22.09 -3.75
CA ASN A 126 29.46 23.33 -3.93
C ASN A 126 30.18 24.53 -3.28
N HIS A 127 31.26 25.00 -3.91
CA HIS A 127 31.66 26.40 -3.81
C HIS A 127 30.96 27.19 -4.92
N ILE A 128 29.65 27.43 -4.74
CA ILE A 128 28.95 28.50 -5.43
C ILE A 128 28.36 29.37 -4.33
N PHE A 129 29.19 30.25 -3.77
CA PHE A 129 28.67 31.39 -3.02
C PHE A 129 27.88 32.26 -3.99
N PRO A 130 26.58 32.52 -3.77
CA PRO A 130 25.88 33.53 -4.56
C PRO A 130 26.54 34.88 -4.28
N LYS A 131 27.14 35.50 -5.30
CA LYS A 131 27.56 36.90 -5.22
C LYS A 131 26.31 37.74 -4.99
N LEU A 132 26.19 38.36 -3.81
CA LEU A 132 25.15 39.34 -3.53
C LEU A 132 25.34 40.55 -4.45
N PRO A 133 24.27 41.10 -5.05
CA PRO A 133 24.37 42.35 -5.79
C PRO A 133 24.65 43.48 -4.79
N TYR A 134 25.75 44.20 -5.00
CA TYR A 134 25.98 45.47 -4.31
C TYR A 134 24.96 46.50 -4.84
N SER A 135 24.15 47.04 -3.94
CA SER A 135 23.34 48.23 -4.17
C SER A 135 24.18 49.49 -3.90
N PHE A 136 24.44 50.28 -4.94
CA PHE A 136 24.62 51.73 -4.87
C PHE A 136 24.09 52.35 -6.16
#